data_AF-A0A1Q2TSL0-F1
#
_entry.id   AF-A0A1Q2TSL0-F1
#
_cell.length_a   1.000
_cell.length_b   1.000
_cell.length_c   1.000
_cell.angle_alpha   90.00
_cell.angle_beta   90.00
_cell.angle_gamma   90.00
#
_symmetry.space_group_name_H-M   'P 1'
#
loop_
_entity.id
_entity.type
_entity.pdbx_description
1 polymer ?
#
loop_
_entity_poly.entity_id
_entity_poly.type
_entity_poly.pdbx_seq_one_letter_code
_entity_poly.pdbx_strand_id
1 'polypeptide(L)'
;MKRLVILVALLSASLLFSAIDDFKTATWNMQGSSASSEAKWSVSIRQMFSGDNGLDILAVQEAGSLPRTARATGRVFDFNGTDVNVTEHIWNLGTNLRPSFVFIYYARTDLGADRVNLALVSRNPADEVFLLPPPTTVSRPILGIRLRNDAFFSIHALANGGIDASAIVHSVDNFFRNSQTLMNSNWIVMGDFNREPGELLSSFELELRLRARIITNSAITQVSARRTLDYAVVGNSNRSVVPAPLPPITASTFFSGFRSHLASDHFPITFGRF
;
A
#
# COMPACT_ATOMS: atom_id res chain seq x y z
N MET A 1 -36.43 43.71 34.17
CA MET A 1 -35.80 42.38 34.24
C MET A 1 -35.24 42.03 32.87
N LYS A 2 -33.92 42.17 32.67
CA LYS A 2 -33.26 41.88 31.39
C LYS A 2 -32.99 40.36 31.32
N ARG A 3 -33.64 39.66 30.39
CA ARG A 3 -33.39 38.23 30.14
C ARG A 3 -32.06 38.10 29.42
N LEU A 4 -31.08 37.51 30.10
CA LEU A 4 -29.80 37.10 29.53
C LEU A 4 -30.04 35.81 28.76
N VAL A 5 -29.99 35.87 27.42
CA VAL A 5 -29.98 34.69 26.56
C VAL A 5 -28.52 34.26 26.45
N ILE A 6 -28.15 33.15 27.09
CA ILE A 6 -26.85 32.51 26.92
C ILE A 6 -26.95 31.61 25.69
N LEU A 7 -26.33 32.03 24.59
CA LEU A 7 -26.15 31.21 23.38
C LEU A 7 -24.94 30.30 23.62
N VAL A 8 -25.18 29.00 23.87
CA VAL A 8 -24.12 27.99 23.92
C VAL A 8 -23.78 27.62 22.47
N ALA A 9 -22.66 28.13 21.97
CA ALA A 9 -22.08 27.68 20.72
C ALA A 9 -21.48 26.28 20.92
N LEU A 10 -22.13 25.26 20.39
CA LEU A 10 -21.54 23.92 20.23
C LEU A 10 -20.41 24.05 19.19
N LEU A 11 -19.17 24.17 19.65
CA LEU A 11 -18.00 23.90 18.81
C LEU A 11 -18.01 22.40 18.49
N SER A 12 -18.51 22.05 17.31
CA SER A 12 -18.25 20.76 16.69
C SER A 12 -16.75 20.67 16.43
N ALA A 13 -16.01 20.05 17.33
CA ALA A 13 -14.64 19.64 17.04
C ALA A 13 -14.71 18.54 15.97
N SER A 14 -14.67 18.93 14.71
CA SER A 14 -14.36 17.99 13.63
C SER A 14 -12.95 17.48 13.93
N LEU A 15 -12.84 16.22 14.36
CA LEU A 15 -11.58 15.51 14.37
C LEU A 15 -11.07 15.54 12.93
N LEU A 16 -10.08 16.40 12.66
CA LEU A 16 -9.36 16.41 11.40
C LEU A 16 -8.53 15.13 11.37
N PHE A 17 -9.13 14.04 10.89
CA PHE A 17 -8.38 12.87 10.52
C PHE A 17 -7.46 13.26 9.37
N SER A 18 -6.20 12.85 9.46
CA SER A 18 -5.31 12.87 8.30
C SER A 18 -6.02 12.13 7.17
N ALA A 19 -6.06 12.73 5.99
CA ALA A 19 -6.63 12.10 4.82
C ALA A 19 -5.56 11.22 4.16
N ILE A 20 -5.98 10.17 3.44
CA ILE A 20 -5.07 9.26 2.73
C ILE A 20 -4.07 9.98 1.79
N ASP A 21 -4.34 11.21 1.37
CA ASP A 21 -3.47 12.05 0.54
C ASP A 21 -2.51 12.97 1.31
N ASP A 22 -2.52 12.93 2.64
CA ASP A 22 -1.45 13.49 3.48
C ASP A 22 -0.23 12.56 3.54
N PHE A 23 -0.40 11.28 3.21
CA PHE A 23 0.68 10.29 3.22
C PHE A 23 1.48 10.33 1.92
N LYS A 24 2.81 10.37 2.03
CA LYS A 24 3.71 10.08 0.91
C LYS A 24 3.85 8.58 0.78
N THR A 25 3.15 7.99 -0.18
CA THR A 25 3.15 6.54 -0.39
C THR A 25 3.92 6.15 -1.64
N ALA A 26 4.33 4.89 -1.74
CA ALA A 26 4.90 4.36 -2.96
C ALA A 26 4.66 2.86 -3.09
N THR A 27 4.92 2.35 -4.29
CA THR A 27 5.09 0.91 -4.54
C THR A 27 6.38 0.62 -5.27
N TRP A 28 6.94 -0.56 -5.03
CA TRP A 28 8.06 -1.09 -5.80
C TRP A 28 8.04 -2.62 -5.81
N ASN A 29 7.92 -3.21 -7.01
CA ASN A 29 8.35 -4.59 -7.20
C ASN A 29 9.88 -4.62 -7.20
N MET A 30 10.47 -5.10 -6.11
CA MET A 30 11.92 -5.04 -5.97
C MET A 30 12.62 -6.21 -6.64
N GLN A 31 11.90 -7.24 -7.12
CA GLN A 31 12.48 -8.48 -7.65
C GLN A 31 13.52 -9.12 -6.73
N GLY A 32 13.15 -9.30 -5.46
CA GLY A 32 13.98 -9.90 -4.44
C GLY A 32 14.39 -11.33 -4.77
N SER A 33 15.64 -11.63 -4.49
CA SER A 33 16.17 -13.00 -4.36
C SER A 33 17.06 -13.06 -3.12
N SER A 34 17.23 -14.23 -2.51
CA SER A 34 17.95 -14.39 -1.24
C SER A 34 19.34 -13.74 -1.19
N ALA A 35 20.08 -13.70 -2.31
CA ALA A 35 21.40 -13.06 -2.38
C ALA A 35 21.37 -11.53 -2.66
N SER A 36 20.34 -11.03 -3.34
CA SER A 36 20.26 -9.61 -3.76
C SER A 36 19.35 -8.73 -2.87
N SER A 37 18.50 -9.35 -2.06
CA SER A 37 17.48 -8.63 -1.27
C SER A 37 18.09 -7.68 -0.24
N GLU A 38 19.18 -8.08 0.43
CA GLU A 38 19.81 -7.25 1.47
C GLU A 38 20.22 -5.87 0.95
N ALA A 39 20.84 -5.79 -0.23
CA ALA A 39 21.26 -4.50 -0.80
C ALA A 39 20.05 -3.65 -1.21
N LYS A 40 19.00 -4.26 -1.78
CA LYS A 40 17.77 -3.55 -2.17
C LYS A 40 17.05 -2.96 -0.96
N TRP A 41 16.99 -3.70 0.14
CA TRP A 41 16.48 -3.20 1.41
C TRP A 41 17.39 -2.11 1.99
N SER A 42 18.63 -2.45 2.33
CA SER A 42 19.54 -1.60 3.11
C SER A 42 19.99 -0.33 2.37
N VAL A 43 19.96 -0.32 1.03
CA VAL A 43 20.31 0.84 0.21
C VAL A 43 19.06 1.50 -0.36
N SER A 44 18.31 0.81 -1.24
CA SER A 44 17.25 1.44 -2.03
C SER A 44 16.04 1.81 -1.16
N ILE A 45 15.47 0.85 -0.41
CA ILE A 45 14.31 1.13 0.46
C ILE A 45 14.70 2.12 1.57
N ARG A 46 15.89 1.98 2.17
CA ARG A 46 16.37 2.96 3.17
C ARG A 46 16.40 4.39 2.61
N GLN A 47 16.88 4.58 1.37
CA GLN A 47 16.88 5.89 0.71
C GLN A 47 15.47 6.44 0.52
N MET A 48 14.49 5.59 0.19
CA MET A 48 13.09 6.00 0.02
C MET A 48 12.48 6.61 1.29
N PHE A 49 12.92 6.18 2.47
CA PHE A 49 12.46 6.73 3.76
C PHE A 49 13.37 7.84 4.32
N SER A 50 14.41 8.25 3.60
CA SER A 50 15.37 9.23 4.10
C SER A 50 15.06 10.67 3.66
N GLY A 51 15.50 11.65 4.46
CA GLY A 51 15.34 13.08 4.17
C GLY A 51 13.93 13.64 4.38
N ASP A 52 13.77 14.95 4.20
CA ASP A 52 12.52 15.68 4.48
C ASP A 52 11.35 15.28 3.56
N ASN A 53 11.66 14.61 2.44
CA ASN A 53 10.70 14.08 1.48
C ASN A 53 10.60 12.56 1.46
N GLY A 54 11.10 11.88 2.51
CA GLY A 54 11.00 10.43 2.61
C GLY A 54 9.55 9.95 2.73
N LEU A 55 9.30 8.74 2.23
CA LEU A 55 7.99 8.09 2.27
C LEU A 55 7.47 7.87 3.69
N ASP A 56 6.15 7.82 3.82
CA ASP A 56 5.46 7.35 5.02
C ASP A 56 5.15 5.87 4.94
N ILE A 57 4.74 5.39 3.76
CA ILE A 57 4.34 4.00 3.51
C ILE A 57 4.89 3.52 2.17
N LEU A 58 5.39 2.29 2.12
CA LEU A 58 5.87 1.63 0.91
C LEU A 58 5.27 0.23 0.79
N ALA A 59 4.59 -0.04 -0.32
CA ALA A 59 4.22 -1.39 -0.74
C ALA A 59 5.39 -2.04 -1.50
N VAL A 60 5.79 -3.23 -1.08
CA VAL A 60 6.90 -3.97 -1.70
C VAL A 60 6.38 -5.31 -2.23
N GLN A 61 6.67 -5.59 -3.49
CA GLN A 61 6.43 -6.88 -4.13
C GLN A 61 7.75 -7.58 -4.42
N GLU A 62 7.70 -8.91 -4.49
CA GLU A 62 8.88 -9.78 -4.53
C GLU A 62 9.88 -9.36 -3.44
N ALA A 63 9.38 -9.21 -2.22
CA ALA A 63 10.11 -8.64 -1.09
C ALA A 63 11.30 -9.49 -0.62
N GLY A 64 11.50 -10.67 -1.21
CA GLY A 64 12.58 -11.57 -0.85
C GLY A 64 12.59 -11.87 0.65
N SER A 65 13.79 -11.95 1.22
CA SER A 65 13.99 -11.96 2.67
C SER A 65 14.14 -10.52 3.20
N LEU A 66 13.65 -10.29 4.43
CA LEU A 66 13.78 -9.01 5.14
C LEU A 66 15.25 -8.62 5.40
N PRO A 67 15.56 -7.32 5.62
CA PRO A 67 16.91 -6.90 5.92
C PRO A 67 17.38 -7.51 7.24
N ARG A 68 18.64 -7.96 7.30
CA ARG A 68 19.21 -8.68 8.47
C ARG A 68 19.10 -7.93 9.81
N THR A 69 18.94 -6.62 9.76
CA THR A 69 18.84 -5.76 10.94
C THR A 69 17.40 -5.46 11.36
N ALA A 70 16.40 -5.90 10.60
CA ALA A 70 15.01 -5.90 11.04
C ALA A 70 14.81 -6.93 12.16
N ARG A 71 14.09 -6.54 13.21
CA ARG A 71 13.85 -7.38 14.39
C ARG A 71 12.37 -7.65 14.52
N ALA A 72 12.00 -8.91 14.67
CA ALA A 72 10.61 -9.29 14.93
C ALA A 72 10.12 -8.63 16.23
N THR A 73 8.90 -8.12 16.23
CA THR A 73 8.27 -7.57 17.45
C THR A 73 7.62 -8.66 18.30
N GLY A 74 7.45 -9.86 17.72
CA GLY A 74 6.70 -10.97 18.30
C GLY A 74 5.21 -10.96 17.94
N ARG A 75 4.71 -9.90 17.27
CA ARG A 75 3.34 -9.87 16.74
C ARG A 75 3.28 -10.69 15.44
N VAL A 76 2.40 -11.67 15.45
CA VAL A 76 2.04 -12.51 14.30
C VAL A 76 0.54 -12.40 14.12
N PHE A 77 0.11 -12.25 12.87
CA PHE A 77 -1.30 -12.14 12.51
C PHE A 77 -1.65 -13.31 11.61
N ASP A 78 -2.54 -14.15 12.11
CA ASP A 78 -3.12 -15.28 11.38
C ASP A 78 -4.49 -14.89 10.85
N PHE A 79 -4.79 -15.29 9.62
CA PHE A 79 -6.03 -14.92 8.94
C PHE A 79 -6.71 -16.16 8.40
N ASN A 80 -8.01 -16.29 8.67
CA ASN A 80 -8.80 -17.38 8.14
C ASN A 80 -8.84 -17.32 6.61
N GLY A 81 -8.65 -18.46 5.95
CA GLY A 81 -8.70 -18.57 4.49
C GLY A 81 -7.35 -18.38 3.78
N THR A 82 -6.24 -18.33 4.52
CA THR A 82 -4.88 -18.34 3.96
C THR A 82 -3.92 -19.11 4.88
N ASP A 83 -2.98 -19.85 4.29
CA ASP A 83 -1.90 -20.53 5.01
C ASP A 83 -0.69 -19.60 5.28
N VAL A 84 -0.81 -18.32 4.91
CA VAL A 84 0.23 -17.30 5.07
C VAL A 84 -0.03 -16.50 6.34
N ASN A 85 0.98 -16.39 7.19
CA ASN A 85 0.95 -15.46 8.32
C ASN A 85 1.59 -14.12 7.94
N VAL A 86 1.17 -13.07 8.64
CA VAL A 86 1.83 -11.76 8.58
C VAL A 86 2.63 -11.57 9.85
N THR A 87 3.90 -11.20 9.71
CA THR A 87 4.80 -10.91 10.83
C THR A 87 5.12 -9.43 10.87
N GLU A 88 5.18 -8.85 12.07
CA GLU A 88 5.61 -7.46 12.26
C GLU A 88 7.07 -7.40 12.72
N HIS A 89 7.83 -6.52 12.08
CA HIS A 89 9.21 -6.24 12.41
C HIS A 89 9.44 -4.74 12.59
N ILE A 90 10.41 -4.37 13.43
CA ILE A 90 10.93 -3.01 13.54
C ILE A 90 12.32 -2.97 12.90
N TRP A 91 12.57 -1.94 12.11
CA TRP A 91 13.84 -1.75 11.44
C TRP A 91 14.37 -0.33 11.65
N ASN A 92 15.60 -0.22 12.16
CA ASN A 92 16.27 1.07 12.32
C ASN A 92 16.97 1.48 11.01
N LEU A 93 16.46 2.52 10.36
CA LEU A 93 17.05 3.16 9.19
C LEU A 93 18.22 4.09 9.56
N GLY A 94 18.24 4.57 10.80
CA GLY A 94 19.25 5.47 11.33
C GLY A 94 20.45 4.75 11.94
N THR A 95 21.08 5.41 12.90
CA THR A 95 22.14 4.84 13.73
C THR A 95 21.61 4.54 15.13
N ASN A 96 22.42 3.92 15.99
CA ASN A 96 22.05 3.72 17.39
C ASN A 96 21.92 5.04 18.17
N LEU A 97 22.67 6.07 17.77
CA LEU A 97 22.66 7.39 18.44
C LEU A 97 21.54 8.31 17.92
N ARG A 98 21.08 8.10 16.69
CA ARG A 98 19.99 8.84 16.06
C ARG A 98 19.07 7.83 15.35
N PRO A 99 18.28 7.07 16.11
CA PRO A 99 17.44 6.04 15.54
C PRO A 99 16.33 6.67 14.69
N SER A 100 15.96 5.96 13.62
CA SER A 100 14.82 6.28 12.77
C SER A 100 14.14 4.97 12.43
N PHE A 101 13.07 4.65 13.12
CA PHE A 101 12.42 3.35 13.02
C PHE A 101 11.31 3.35 11.98
N VAL A 102 11.18 2.22 11.29
CA VAL A 102 10.00 1.85 10.50
C VAL A 102 9.51 0.48 10.93
N PHE A 103 8.23 0.24 10.70
CA PHE A 103 7.57 -1.05 10.88
C PHE A 103 7.46 -1.75 9.54
N ILE A 104 7.72 -3.05 9.51
CA ILE A 104 7.57 -3.89 8.34
C ILE A 104 6.53 -4.96 8.65
N TYR A 105 5.45 -4.98 7.87
CA TYR A 105 4.46 -6.04 7.84
C TYR A 105 4.79 -6.96 6.69
N TYR A 106 5.14 -8.20 6.98
CA TYR A 106 5.72 -9.12 6.01
C TYR A 106 4.87 -10.38 5.91
N ALA A 107 4.36 -10.64 4.70
CA ALA A 107 3.63 -11.84 4.36
C ALA A 107 4.53 -12.76 3.53
N ARG A 108 4.96 -13.86 4.13
CA ARG A 108 5.83 -14.85 3.49
C ARG A 108 4.99 -15.81 2.65
N THR A 109 4.73 -15.44 1.41
CA THR A 109 3.87 -16.17 0.47
C THR A 109 4.61 -17.29 -0.27
N ASP A 110 5.94 -17.25 -0.33
CA ASP A 110 6.78 -18.23 -1.01
C ASP A 110 7.66 -18.97 0.01
N LEU A 111 7.17 -20.10 0.53
CA LEU A 111 7.90 -20.93 1.49
C LEU A 111 9.09 -21.68 0.86
N GLY A 112 9.18 -21.72 -0.47
CA GLY A 112 10.22 -22.41 -1.21
C GLY A 112 11.41 -21.52 -1.53
N ALA A 113 11.27 -20.72 -2.59
CA ALA A 113 12.37 -19.89 -3.10
C ALA A 113 12.54 -18.57 -2.33
N ASP A 114 11.57 -18.22 -1.47
CA ASP A 114 11.53 -17.00 -0.66
C ASP A 114 11.68 -15.73 -1.49
N ARG A 115 11.05 -15.68 -2.66
CA ARG A 115 11.16 -14.56 -3.61
C ARG A 115 9.90 -13.71 -3.64
N VAL A 116 8.75 -14.36 -3.83
CA VAL A 116 7.50 -13.70 -4.24
C VAL A 116 6.70 -13.14 -3.05
N ASN A 117 7.39 -12.84 -1.96
CA ASN A 117 6.84 -12.33 -0.71
C ASN A 117 6.29 -10.91 -0.87
N LEU A 118 5.32 -10.54 -0.01
CA LEU A 118 4.76 -9.19 0.04
C LEU A 118 5.19 -8.50 1.33
N ALA A 119 5.41 -7.19 1.27
CA ALA A 119 5.61 -6.37 2.45
C ALA A 119 4.90 -5.01 2.36
N LEU A 120 4.59 -4.45 3.52
CA LEU A 120 4.26 -3.04 3.72
C LEU A 120 5.23 -2.47 4.75
N VAL A 121 5.95 -1.40 4.39
CA VAL A 121 6.83 -0.66 5.30
C VAL A 121 6.14 0.64 5.67
N SER A 122 6.07 0.97 6.96
CA SER A 122 5.37 2.16 7.48
C SER A 122 6.20 2.88 8.53
N ARG A 123 6.18 4.22 8.55
CA ARG A 123 6.79 5.00 9.64
C ARG A 123 6.11 4.81 10.99
N ASN A 124 4.81 4.55 10.96
CA ASN A 124 3.98 4.40 12.16
C ASN A 124 3.48 2.96 12.27
N PRO A 125 3.32 2.43 13.49
CA PRO A 125 2.69 1.13 13.66
C PRO A 125 1.26 1.20 13.13
N ALA A 126 0.81 0.10 12.51
CA ALA A 126 -0.55 -0.06 12.05
C ALA A 126 -1.51 -0.26 13.23
N ASP A 127 -2.68 0.39 13.15
CA ASP A 127 -3.79 0.16 14.07
C ASP A 127 -4.42 -1.21 13.84
N GLU A 128 -4.43 -1.64 12.57
CA GLU A 128 -4.98 -2.92 12.14
C GLU A 128 -4.18 -3.47 10.96
N VAL A 129 -4.06 -4.79 10.89
CA VAL A 129 -3.38 -5.51 9.79
C VAL A 129 -4.40 -6.40 9.11
N PHE A 130 -4.36 -6.46 7.79
CA PHE A 130 -5.24 -7.26 6.96
C PHE A 130 -4.44 -8.23 6.10
N LEU A 131 -4.96 -9.43 5.92
CA LEU A 131 -4.57 -10.32 4.84
C LEU A 131 -5.84 -10.89 4.22
N LEU A 132 -6.24 -10.33 3.08
CA LEU A 132 -7.40 -10.86 2.36
C LEU A 132 -6.99 -12.10 1.58
N PRO A 133 -7.85 -13.14 1.54
CA PRO A 133 -7.54 -14.37 0.83
C PRO A 133 -7.32 -14.10 -0.67
N PRO A 134 -6.54 -14.94 -1.34
CA PRO A 134 -6.39 -14.87 -2.79
C PRO A 134 -7.77 -14.93 -3.49
N PRO A 135 -8.03 -14.07 -4.49
CA PRO A 135 -9.29 -14.13 -5.25
C PRO A 135 -9.43 -15.40 -6.10
N THR A 136 -8.33 -16.11 -6.36
CA THR A 136 -8.30 -17.42 -7.04
C THR A 136 -7.28 -18.34 -6.38
N THR A 137 -7.32 -19.63 -6.67
CA THR A 137 -6.39 -20.63 -6.10
C THR A 137 -4.93 -20.42 -6.45
N VAL A 138 -4.64 -19.72 -7.55
CA VAL A 138 -3.27 -19.42 -8.01
C VAL A 138 -2.84 -17.99 -7.68
N SER A 139 -3.79 -17.13 -7.27
CA SER A 139 -3.52 -15.75 -6.91
C SER A 139 -2.73 -15.66 -5.61
N ARG A 140 -2.14 -14.48 -5.39
CA ARG A 140 -1.47 -14.14 -4.13
C ARG A 140 -2.47 -13.47 -3.18
N PRO A 141 -2.27 -13.55 -1.86
CA PRO A 141 -3.09 -12.81 -0.91
C PRO A 141 -2.86 -11.30 -1.04
N ILE A 142 -3.78 -10.53 -0.46
CA ILE A 142 -3.74 -9.06 -0.48
C ILE A 142 -3.36 -8.58 0.92
N LEU A 143 -2.12 -8.09 1.07
CA LEU A 143 -1.60 -7.61 2.34
C LEU A 143 -2.03 -6.16 2.54
N GLY A 144 -2.60 -5.83 3.70
CA GLY A 144 -3.02 -4.47 4.03
C GLY A 144 -2.67 -4.06 5.45
N ILE A 145 -2.59 -2.75 5.67
CA ILE A 145 -2.56 -2.14 7.01
C ILE A 145 -3.52 -0.96 7.06
N ARG A 146 -4.04 -0.65 8.25
CA ARG A 146 -4.82 0.56 8.51
C ARG A 146 -4.07 1.48 9.46
N LEU A 147 -4.02 2.75 9.10
CA LEU A 147 -3.62 3.83 9.99
C LEU A 147 -4.79 4.82 10.05
N ARG A 148 -5.37 4.97 11.23
CA ARG A 148 -6.58 5.77 11.46
C ARG A 148 -7.71 5.34 10.53
N ASN A 149 -8.16 6.21 9.63
CA ASN A 149 -9.27 5.92 8.72
C ASN A 149 -8.81 5.47 7.32
N ASP A 150 -7.51 5.31 7.10
CA ASP A 150 -6.97 5.03 5.77
C ASP A 150 -6.25 3.69 5.75
N ALA A 151 -6.53 2.90 4.71
CA ALA A 151 -5.96 1.58 4.53
C ALA A 151 -5.06 1.52 3.29
N PHE A 152 -3.93 0.84 3.44
CA PHE A 152 -2.87 0.77 2.44
C PHE A 152 -2.60 -0.70 2.15
N PHE A 153 -2.65 -1.08 0.87
CA PHE A 153 -2.47 -2.47 0.45
C PHE A 153 -1.28 -2.63 -0.48
N SER A 154 -0.58 -3.76 -0.34
CA SER A 154 0.42 -4.26 -1.27
C SER A 154 -0.14 -5.47 -1.99
N ILE A 155 -0.07 -5.45 -3.32
CA ILE A 155 -0.55 -6.54 -4.18
C ILE A 155 0.50 -6.90 -5.22
N HIS A 156 0.43 -8.13 -5.71
CA HIS A 156 1.21 -8.58 -6.86
C HIS A 156 0.33 -9.52 -7.69
N ALA A 157 -0.32 -8.97 -8.72
CA ALA A 157 -1.19 -9.73 -9.60
C ALA A 157 -0.39 -10.76 -10.42
N LEU A 158 -1.08 -11.74 -10.99
CA LEU A 158 -0.45 -12.80 -11.78
C LEU A 158 0.28 -12.22 -13.01
N ALA A 159 1.48 -12.74 -13.28
CA ALA A 159 2.30 -12.28 -14.41
C ALA A 159 1.71 -12.60 -15.80
N ASN A 160 0.65 -13.43 -15.87
CA ASN A 160 -0.05 -13.78 -17.11
C ASN A 160 -1.05 -12.68 -17.56
N GLY A 161 -0.63 -11.42 -17.50
CA GLY A 161 -1.46 -10.27 -17.88
C GLY A 161 -2.41 -9.79 -16.78
N GLY A 162 -2.10 -10.09 -15.51
CA GLY A 162 -2.86 -9.59 -14.36
C GLY A 162 -4.32 -10.00 -14.40
N ILE A 163 -4.62 -11.25 -14.78
CA ILE A 163 -6.02 -11.72 -14.95
C ILE A 163 -6.86 -11.59 -13.68
N ASP A 164 -6.21 -11.61 -12.52
CA ASP A 164 -6.81 -11.46 -11.20
C ASP A 164 -6.80 -10.01 -10.68
N ALA A 165 -6.19 -9.05 -11.39
CA ALA A 165 -6.07 -7.65 -10.95
C ALA A 165 -7.42 -6.99 -10.65
N SER A 166 -8.45 -7.26 -11.46
CA SER A 166 -9.81 -6.75 -11.21
C SER A 166 -10.40 -7.35 -9.93
N ALA A 167 -10.28 -8.68 -9.77
CA ALA A 167 -10.79 -9.39 -8.61
C ALA A 167 -10.08 -8.99 -7.30
N ILE A 168 -8.80 -8.63 -7.37
CA ILE A 168 -8.04 -8.06 -6.24
C ILE A 168 -8.70 -6.76 -5.75
N VAL A 169 -8.95 -5.80 -6.64
CA VAL A 169 -9.56 -4.51 -6.26
C VAL A 169 -10.99 -4.71 -5.75
N HIS A 170 -11.76 -5.60 -6.37
CA HIS A 170 -13.09 -5.96 -5.89
C HIS A 170 -13.05 -6.58 -4.49
N SER A 171 -12.05 -7.40 -4.18
CA SER A 171 -11.94 -8.05 -2.87
C SER A 171 -11.72 -7.02 -1.77
N VAL A 172 -10.86 -6.03 -2.03
CA VAL A 172 -10.65 -4.89 -1.11
C VAL A 172 -11.94 -4.08 -0.96
N ASP A 173 -12.60 -3.73 -2.06
CA ASP A 173 -13.83 -2.96 -2.00
C ASP A 173 -14.96 -3.69 -1.26
N ASN A 174 -15.15 -4.98 -1.54
CA ASN A 174 -16.15 -5.81 -0.86
C ASN A 174 -15.83 -5.98 0.62
N PHE A 175 -14.56 -6.12 0.99
CA PHE A 175 -14.14 -6.21 2.39
C PHE A 175 -14.58 -4.98 3.20
N PHE A 176 -14.28 -3.77 2.71
CA PHE A 176 -14.69 -2.53 3.38
C PHE A 176 -16.20 -2.33 3.35
N ARG A 177 -16.84 -2.60 2.21
CA ARG A 177 -18.29 -2.48 2.03
C ARG A 177 -19.08 -3.34 3.02
N ASN A 178 -18.59 -4.55 3.28
CA ASN A 178 -19.26 -5.52 4.16
C ASN A 178 -18.93 -5.30 5.65
N SER A 179 -18.12 -4.29 5.98
CA SER A 179 -17.75 -3.96 7.35
C SER A 179 -18.44 -2.68 7.81
N GLN A 180 -19.29 -2.80 8.83
CA GLN A 180 -20.03 -1.65 9.36
C GLN A 180 -19.10 -0.58 9.96
N THR A 181 -17.95 -0.99 10.48
CA THR A 181 -16.97 -0.10 11.12
C THR A 181 -15.93 0.46 10.15
N LEU A 182 -15.70 -0.20 9.01
CA LEU A 182 -14.66 0.18 8.07
C LEU A 182 -15.21 0.75 6.74
N MET A 183 -16.52 0.72 6.49
CA MET A 183 -17.09 1.17 5.20
C MET A 183 -16.73 2.62 4.81
N ASN A 184 -16.43 3.47 5.80
CA ASN A 184 -16.05 4.87 5.60
C ASN A 184 -14.54 5.08 5.42
N SER A 185 -13.74 4.02 5.53
CA SER A 185 -12.31 4.09 5.33
C SER A 185 -11.99 4.35 3.86
N ASN A 186 -11.04 5.26 3.63
CA ASN A 186 -10.40 5.32 2.33
C ASN A 186 -9.41 4.17 2.23
N TRP A 187 -9.22 3.67 1.03
CA TRP A 187 -8.24 2.64 0.77
C TRP A 187 -7.43 2.96 -0.47
N ILE A 188 -6.16 2.59 -0.46
CA ILE A 188 -5.28 2.62 -1.63
C ILE A 188 -4.64 1.25 -1.81
N VAL A 189 -4.82 0.68 -2.99
CA VAL A 189 -4.21 -0.57 -3.43
C VAL A 189 -3.03 -0.23 -4.31
N MET A 190 -1.82 -0.53 -3.85
CA MET A 190 -0.57 -0.21 -4.55
C MET A 190 0.16 -1.51 -4.90
N GLY A 191 0.73 -1.58 -6.11
CA GLY A 191 1.47 -2.78 -6.48
C GLY A 191 1.71 -2.94 -7.96
N ASP A 192 2.26 -4.09 -8.29
CA ASP A 192 2.38 -4.61 -9.64
C ASP A 192 1.08 -5.31 -10.05
N PHE A 193 0.29 -4.62 -10.87
CA PHE A 193 -0.98 -5.14 -11.39
C PHE A 193 -0.78 -6.06 -12.60
N ASN A 194 0.44 -6.19 -13.15
CA ASN A 194 0.74 -6.97 -14.35
C ASN A 194 -0.19 -6.70 -15.54
N ARG A 195 -0.81 -5.51 -15.57
CA ARG A 195 -1.85 -5.10 -16.51
C ARG A 195 -1.85 -3.60 -16.66
N GLU A 196 -2.01 -3.09 -17.89
CA GLU A 196 -2.07 -1.65 -18.14
C GLU A 196 -3.29 -0.99 -17.46
N PRO A 197 -3.16 0.27 -16.99
CA PRO A 197 -4.25 0.99 -16.33
C PRO A 197 -5.57 1.01 -17.11
N GLY A 198 -5.51 1.23 -18.43
CA GLY A 198 -6.71 1.28 -19.28
C GLY A 198 -7.42 -0.08 -19.41
N GLU A 199 -6.65 -1.17 -19.45
CA GLU A 199 -7.16 -2.53 -19.47
C GLU A 199 -7.84 -2.87 -18.14
N LEU A 200 -7.22 -2.50 -17.01
CA LEU A 200 -7.81 -2.70 -15.68
C LEU A 200 -9.11 -1.90 -15.53
N LEU A 201 -9.11 -0.62 -15.88
CA LEU A 201 -10.30 0.23 -15.80
C LEU A 201 -11.46 -0.35 -16.60
N SER A 202 -11.18 -0.87 -17.79
CA SER A 202 -12.17 -1.50 -18.67
C SER A 202 -12.77 -2.76 -18.06
N SER A 203 -12.04 -3.45 -17.18
CA SER A 203 -12.50 -4.65 -16.47
C SER A 203 -13.30 -4.37 -15.20
N PHE A 204 -13.38 -3.12 -14.75
CA PHE A 204 -14.26 -2.74 -13.64
C PHE A 204 -15.71 -2.59 -14.13
N GLU A 205 -16.65 -3.07 -13.34
CA GLU A 205 -18.07 -2.76 -13.39
C GLU A 205 -18.34 -1.31 -12.97
N LEU A 206 -19.51 -0.78 -13.35
CA LEU A 206 -19.87 0.62 -13.12
C LEU A 206 -19.83 1.00 -11.63
N GLU A 207 -20.30 0.12 -10.74
CA GLU A 207 -20.33 0.38 -9.29
C GLU A 207 -18.94 0.61 -8.69
N LEU A 208 -17.92 -0.11 -9.17
CA LEU A 208 -16.54 0.07 -8.73
C LEU A 208 -15.94 1.33 -9.35
N ARG A 209 -16.20 1.61 -10.63
CA ARG A 209 -15.72 2.85 -11.30
C ARG A 209 -16.25 4.13 -10.65
N LEU A 210 -17.41 4.09 -10.01
CA LEU A 210 -17.98 5.23 -9.30
C LEU A 210 -17.37 5.46 -7.90
N ARG A 211 -16.61 4.50 -7.38
CA ARG A 211 -16.07 4.50 -6.02
C ARG A 211 -14.56 4.29 -5.95
N ALA A 212 -13.93 4.03 -7.08
CA ALA A 212 -12.50 3.81 -7.21
C ALA A 212 -11.93 4.56 -8.42
N ARG A 213 -10.66 4.96 -8.32
CA ARG A 213 -9.91 5.63 -9.39
C ARG A 213 -8.52 5.06 -9.48
N ILE A 214 -8.08 4.76 -10.70
CA ILE A 214 -6.70 4.38 -10.98
C ILE A 214 -5.81 5.62 -10.94
N ILE A 215 -4.71 5.55 -10.21
CA ILE A 215 -3.71 6.60 -10.05
C ILE A 215 -2.43 6.14 -10.74
N THR A 216 -2.10 6.79 -11.87
CA THR A 216 -0.93 6.49 -12.70
C THR A 216 -0.42 7.77 -13.36
N ASN A 217 0.83 7.76 -13.83
CA ASN A 217 1.40 8.82 -14.66
C ASN A 217 1.67 8.34 -16.11
N SER A 218 1.18 7.15 -16.48
CA SER A 218 1.31 6.54 -17.81
C SER A 218 2.75 6.36 -18.31
N ALA A 219 3.74 6.47 -17.41
CA ALA A 219 5.13 6.19 -17.75
C ALA A 219 5.38 4.68 -17.68
N ILE A 220 6.36 4.20 -18.45
CA ILE A 220 6.83 2.82 -18.36
C ILE A 220 7.35 2.57 -16.94
N THR A 221 6.80 1.57 -16.27
CA THR A 221 7.19 1.20 -14.91
C THR A 221 7.95 -0.12 -14.86
N GLN A 222 7.91 -0.93 -15.92
CA GLN A 222 8.77 -2.12 -16.08
C GLN A 222 9.54 -2.08 -17.42
N VAL A 223 10.87 -2.22 -17.36
CA VAL A 223 11.78 -2.14 -18.52
C VAL A 223 11.57 -3.30 -19.50
N SER A 224 11.45 -4.52 -19.00
CA SER A 224 11.40 -5.74 -19.82
C SER A 224 10.13 -5.82 -20.68
N ALA A 225 8.96 -5.56 -20.10
CA ALA A 225 7.69 -5.51 -20.84
C ALA A 225 7.47 -4.19 -21.58
N ARG A 226 8.14 -3.10 -21.16
CA ARG A 226 7.90 -1.72 -21.64
C ARG A 226 6.46 -1.26 -21.42
N ARG A 227 5.92 -1.58 -20.24
CA ARG A 227 4.52 -1.36 -19.86
C ARG A 227 4.39 -0.58 -18.55
N THR A 228 3.19 -0.02 -18.32
CA THR A 228 2.79 0.56 -17.03
C THR A 228 2.11 -0.53 -16.20
N LEU A 229 2.86 -1.22 -15.34
CA LEU A 229 2.37 -2.35 -14.54
C LEU A 229 2.23 -1.97 -13.06
N ASP A 230 3.17 -1.16 -12.56
CA ASP A 230 3.15 -0.62 -11.20
C ASP A 230 2.34 0.69 -11.13
N TYR A 231 1.30 0.72 -10.31
CA TYR A 231 0.49 1.92 -10.06
C TYR A 231 -0.37 1.73 -8.79
N ALA A 232 -1.36 2.60 -8.58
CA ALA A 232 -2.29 2.47 -7.48
C ALA A 232 -3.76 2.58 -7.91
N VAL A 233 -4.66 2.05 -7.08
CA VAL A 233 -6.11 2.30 -7.15
C VAL A 233 -6.56 2.83 -5.80
N VAL A 234 -7.13 4.03 -5.78
CA VAL A 234 -7.72 4.64 -4.58
C VAL A 234 -9.23 4.47 -4.60
N GLY A 235 -9.85 4.22 -3.46
CA GLY A 235 -11.30 4.10 -3.37
C GLY A 235 -11.86 4.34 -1.97
N ASN A 236 -13.19 4.39 -1.91
CA ASN A 236 -13.97 4.41 -0.67
C ASN A 236 -15.24 3.59 -0.87
N SER A 237 -15.49 2.64 0.02
CA SER A 237 -16.53 1.63 -0.21
C SER A 237 -17.93 2.03 0.24
N ASN A 238 -18.10 3.20 0.88
CA ASN A 238 -19.38 3.69 1.35
C ASN A 238 -20.37 3.91 0.18
N ARG A 239 -21.47 3.15 0.19
CA ARG A 239 -22.51 3.20 -0.85
C ARG A 239 -23.48 4.38 -0.70
N SER A 240 -23.50 5.05 0.44
CA SER A 240 -24.37 6.21 0.67
C SER A 240 -23.87 7.47 -0.03
N VAL A 241 -22.64 7.48 -0.55
CA VAL A 241 -22.05 8.63 -1.25
C VAL A 241 -21.49 8.19 -2.60
N VAL A 242 -22.21 8.49 -3.68
CA VAL A 242 -21.85 8.09 -5.05
C VAL A 242 -21.99 9.29 -6.01
N PRO A 243 -20.94 9.67 -6.76
CA PRO A 243 -19.58 9.12 -6.73
C PRO A 243 -18.87 9.33 -5.37
N ALA A 244 -17.96 8.43 -5.01
CA ALA A 244 -17.17 8.60 -3.79
C ALA A 244 -16.27 9.85 -3.90
N PRO A 245 -16.14 10.67 -2.84
CA PRO A 245 -15.25 11.82 -2.82
C PRO A 245 -13.80 11.34 -2.66
N LEU A 246 -13.15 11.01 -3.79
CA LEU A 246 -11.79 10.48 -3.77
C LEU A 246 -10.75 11.61 -3.72
N PRO A 247 -9.77 11.52 -2.80
CA PRO A 247 -8.78 12.57 -2.59
C PRO A 247 -7.86 12.75 -3.81
N PRO A 248 -7.38 13.98 -4.09
CA PRO A 248 -6.53 14.30 -5.23
C PRO A 248 -5.10 13.76 -5.07
N ILE A 249 -4.93 12.45 -5.27
CA ILE A 249 -3.63 11.77 -5.31
C ILE A 249 -3.15 11.72 -6.77
N THR A 250 -1.87 12.02 -7.00
CA THR A 250 -1.20 11.87 -8.30
C THR A 250 -0.04 10.87 -8.20
N ALA A 251 0.41 10.33 -9.33
CA ALA A 251 1.56 9.42 -9.40
C ALA A 251 2.80 10.12 -9.96
N SER A 252 3.98 9.69 -9.52
CA SER A 252 5.26 10.08 -10.09
C SER A 252 6.22 8.89 -10.15
N THR A 253 6.88 8.70 -11.30
CA THR A 253 8.03 7.79 -11.47
C THR A 253 9.34 8.42 -10.98
N PHE A 254 9.34 9.72 -10.73
CA PHE A 254 10.49 10.42 -10.20
C PHE A 254 10.43 10.43 -8.67
N PHE A 255 11.40 9.76 -8.06
CA PHE A 255 11.66 9.89 -6.64
C PHE A 255 12.85 10.85 -6.44
N SER A 256 12.59 12.06 -5.94
CA SER A 256 13.63 13.10 -5.80
C SER A 256 14.76 12.74 -4.82
N GLY A 257 14.63 11.62 -4.10
CA GLY A 257 15.63 11.13 -3.15
C GLY A 257 16.52 9.99 -3.67
N PHE A 258 16.29 9.45 -4.88
CA PHE A 258 17.07 8.31 -5.36
C PHE A 258 18.46 8.75 -5.80
N ARG A 259 19.50 8.18 -5.18
CA ARG A 259 20.91 8.47 -5.50
C ARG A 259 21.70 7.25 -5.96
N SER A 260 21.04 6.10 -6.10
CA SER A 260 21.67 4.82 -6.47
C SER A 260 20.94 4.12 -7.61
N HIS A 261 21.67 3.25 -8.32
CA HIS A 261 21.10 2.34 -9.31
C HIS A 261 20.07 1.40 -8.68
N LEU A 262 18.92 1.21 -9.33
CA LEU A 262 17.89 0.26 -8.93
C LEU A 262 18.21 -1.11 -9.54
N ALA A 263 18.43 -2.11 -8.70
CA ALA A 263 18.71 -3.48 -9.15
C ALA A 263 17.43 -4.27 -9.46
N SER A 264 16.48 -3.66 -10.18
CA SER A 264 15.23 -4.26 -10.64
C SER A 264 14.87 -3.70 -12.01
N ASP A 265 14.15 -4.47 -12.82
CA ASP A 265 13.55 -3.96 -14.04
C ASP A 265 12.27 -3.15 -13.79
N HIS A 266 11.77 -3.06 -12.55
CA HIS A 266 10.68 -2.19 -12.15
C HIS A 266 11.17 -0.90 -11.50
N PHE A 267 10.50 0.20 -11.83
CA PHE A 267 10.70 1.52 -11.24
C PHE A 267 9.75 1.74 -10.05
N PRO A 268 10.25 2.27 -8.92
CA PRO A 268 9.40 2.72 -7.83
C PRO A 268 8.46 3.84 -8.28
N ILE A 269 7.20 3.78 -7.85
CA ILE A 269 6.18 4.78 -8.16
C ILE A 269 5.67 5.39 -6.88
N THR A 270 5.71 6.71 -6.76
CA THR A 270 5.19 7.45 -5.61
C THR A 270 3.80 7.99 -5.85
N PHE A 271 3.01 8.06 -4.79
CA PHE A 271 1.67 8.65 -4.77
C PHE A 271 1.53 9.65 -3.62
N GLY A 272 0.95 10.81 -3.91
CA GLY A 272 0.68 11.85 -2.93
C GLY A 272 0.08 13.11 -3.56
N ARG A 273 0.02 14.20 -2.78
CA ARG A 273 -0.19 15.56 -3.30
C ARG A 273 1.16 16.17 -3.67
N PHE A 274 1.33 16.54 -4.94
CA PHE A 274 2.49 17.25 -5.46
C PHE A 274 2.06 18.59 -6.05
#